data_AF-A0A7J2JLT2-F1
#
_entry.id   AF-A0A7J2JLT2-F1
#
_cell.length_a   1.000
_cell.length_b   1.000
_cell.length_c   1.000
_cell.angle_alpha   90.00
_cell.angle_beta   90.00
_cell.angle_gamma   90.00
#
_symmetry.space_group_name_H-M   'P 1'
#
loop_
_entity.id
_entity.type
_entity.pdbx_description
1 polymer ?
#
loop_
_entity_poly.entity_id
_entity_poly.type
_entity_poly.pdbx_seq_one_letter_code
_entity_poly.pdbx_strand_id
1 'polypeptide(L)' 'MKIVITGKPGIGKTTLIKKLSEYLKKKGIKTKGFYTEEIREFGERIGFKIRSLDGKEGILAHKSFNTTKRVGKYGVNIE' A
#
# COMPACT_ATOMS: atom_id res chain seq x y z
N MET A 1 -3.36 22.64 1.99
CA MET A 1 -3.37 21.97 3.31
C MET A 1 -2.76 20.58 3.17
N LYS A 2 -1.91 20.14 4.12
CA LYS A 2 -1.34 18.77 4.16
C LYS A 2 -1.76 18.11 5.47
N ILE A 3 -2.29 16.89 5.40
CA ILE A 3 -2.77 16.14 6.57
C ILE A 3 -1.94 14.87 6.69
N VAL A 4 -1.48 14.56 7.91
CA VAL A 4 -0.78 13.32 8.24
C VAL A 4 -1.58 12.56 9.30
N ILE A 5 -1.83 11.28 9.07
CA ILE A 5 -2.54 10.40 10.00
C ILE A 5 -1.53 9.44 10.63
N THR A 6 -1.33 9.53 11.93
CA THR A 6 -0.39 8.69 12.69
C THR A 6 -1.12 7.72 13.61
N GLY A 7 -0.39 6.78 14.21
CA GLY A 7 -0.92 5.83 15.18
C GLY A 7 -0.19 4.49 15.12
N LYS A 8 -0.41 3.64 16.12
CA LYS A 8 0.23 2.31 16.23
C LYS A 8 0.00 1.46 14.96
N PRO A 9 0.92 0.53 14.61
CA PRO A 9 0.66 -0.46 13.57
C PRO A 9 -0.66 -1.21 13.82
N GLY A 10 -1.38 -1.56 12.75
CA GLY A 10 -2.65 -2.28 12.87
C GLY A 10 -3.87 -1.46 13.33
N ILE A 11 -3.73 -0.19 13.70
CA ILE A 11 -4.84 0.65 14.22
C ILE A 11 -5.94 1.02 13.19
N GLY A 12 -5.81 0.57 11.93
CA GLY A 12 -6.83 0.82 10.89
C GLY A 12 -6.61 2.03 9.98
N LYS A 13 -5.39 2.61 9.94
CA LYS A 13 -5.06 3.74 9.05
C LYS A 13 -5.39 3.46 7.57
N THR A 14 -4.97 2.31 7.06
CA THR A 14 -5.28 1.90 5.68
C THR A 14 -6.79 1.74 5.46
N THR A 15 -7.50 1.19 6.46
CA THR A 15 -8.97 1.07 6.42
C THR A 15 -9.65 2.44 6.34
N LEU A 16 -9.17 3.42 7.11
CA LEU A 16 -9.67 4.79 7.05
C LEU A 16 -9.48 5.41 5.66
N ILE A 17 -8.29 5.28 5.07
CA ILE A 17 -8.02 5.80 3.72
C ILE A 17 -8.93 5.16 2.67
N LYS A 18 -9.14 3.84 2.74
CA LYS A 18 -10.07 3.12 1.84
C LYS A 18 -11.50 3.67 1.94
N LYS A 19 -12.05 3.73 3.15
CA LYS A 19 -13.42 4.24 3.40
C LYS A 19 -13.57 5.69 2.96
N LEU A 20 -12.57 6.54 3.23
CA LEU A 20 -12.58 7.93 2.82
C LEU A 20 -12.58 8.06 1.29
N SER A 21 -11.74 7.28 0.59
CA SER A 21 -11.72 7.28 -0.87
C SER A 21 -13.05 6.83 -1.46
N GLU A 22 -13.68 5.79 -0.92
CA GLU A 22 -15.02 5.35 -1.35
C GLU A 22 -16.09 6.42 -1.12
N TYR A 23 -16.07 7.06 0.04
CA TYR A 23 -16.98 8.15 0.37
C TYR A 23 -16.85 9.33 -0.60
N LEU A 24 -15.62 9.75 -0.92
CA LEU A 24 -15.36 10.84 -1.86
C LEU A 24 -15.79 10.47 -3.29
N LYS A 25 -15.52 9.24 -3.72
CA LYS A 25 -15.99 8.73 -5.02
C LYS A 25 -17.52 8.77 -5.13
N LYS A 26 -18.24 8.34 -4.08
CA LYS A 26 -19.72 8.42 -4.04
C LYS A 26 -20.25 9.85 -4.17
N LYS A 27 -19.46 10.84 -3.79
CA LYS A 27 -19.76 12.27 -3.97
C LYS A 27 -19.32 12.84 -5.33
N GLY A 28 -18.86 12.01 -6.25
CA GLY A 28 -18.35 12.44 -7.56
C GLY A 28 -16.96 13.09 -7.52
N ILE A 29 -16.27 13.03 -6.38
CA ILE A 29 -14.93 13.62 -6.22
C ILE A 29 -13.89 12.60 -6.70
N LYS A 30 -13.11 12.98 -7.70
CA LYS A 30 -12.01 12.15 -8.22
C LYS A 30 -10.87 12.10 -7.21
N THR A 31 -10.52 10.89 -6.75
CA THR A 31 -9.36 10.63 -5.90
C THR A 31 -8.24 9.97 -6.69
N LYS A 32 -6.98 10.33 -6.37
CA LYS A 32 -5.77 9.71 -6.92
C LYS A 32 -4.80 9.41 -5.79
N GLY A 33 -3.96 8.41 -5.98
CA GLY A 33 -2.98 7.95 -4.99
C GLY A 33 -3.04 6.44 -4.82
N PHE A 34 -2.36 5.96 -3.78
CA PHE A 34 -2.23 4.54 -3.50
C PHE A 34 -2.15 4.27 -2.00
N TYR A 35 -2.33 3.01 -1.63
CA TYR A 35 -2.00 2.46 -0.32
C TYR A 35 -1.22 1.16 -0.50
N THR A 36 -0.56 0.73 0.57
CA THR A 36 0.21 -0.53 0.59
C THR A 36 -0.46 -1.57 1.48
N GLU A 37 -0.35 -2.83 1.08
CA GLU A 37 -0.79 -3.99 1.87
C GLU A 37 0.37 -4.95 2.06
N GLU A 38 0.45 -5.57 3.22
CA GLU A 38 1.46 -6.60 3.49
C GLU A 38 1.08 -7.90 2.77
N ILE A 39 2.05 -8.52 2.11
CA ILE A 39 1.94 -9.91 1.63
C ILE A 39 2.51 -10.79 2.73
N ARG A 40 1.70 -11.71 3.26
CA ARG A 40 2.08 -12.61 4.35
C ARG A 40 1.86 -14.07 3.94
N GLU A 41 2.84 -14.91 4.26
CA GLU A 41 2.77 -16.36 4.13
C GLU A 41 3.28 -16.98 5.44
N PHE A 42 2.59 -18.01 5.94
CA PHE A 42 2.95 -18.70 7.20
C PHE A 42 3.20 -17.74 8.38
N GLY A 43 2.43 -16.65 8.46
CA GLY A 43 2.57 -15.62 9.51
C GLY A 43 3.69 -14.60 9.29
N GLU A 44 4.60 -14.83 8.35
CA GLU A 44 5.71 -13.93 8.04
C GLU A 44 5.35 -12.96 6.91
N ARG A 45 5.80 -11.70 7.03
CA ARG A 45 5.74 -10.74 5.92
C ARG A 45 6.82 -11.06 4.88
N ILE A 46 6.39 -11.35 3.66
CA ILE A 46 7.26 -11.69 2.52
C ILE A 46 7.32 -10.60 1.45
N GLY A 47 6.42 -9.61 1.50
CA GLY A 47 6.44 -8.50 0.57
C GLY A 47 5.38 -7.44 0.84
N PHE A 48 5.23 -6.54 -0.12
CA PHE A 48 4.28 -5.44 -0.11
C PHE A 48 3.60 -5.33 -1.47
N LYS A 49 2.27 -5.30 -1.46
CA LYS A 49 1.46 -4.93 -2.62
C LYS A 49 1.19 -3.43 -2.57
N ILE A 50 1.22 -2.77 -3.72
CA ILE A 50 0.73 -1.41 -3.91
C ILE A 50 -0.62 -1.48 -4.62
N ARG A 51 -1.60 -0.74 -4.11
CA ARG A 51 -2.94 -0.63 -4.70
C ARG A 51 -3.29 0.83 -4.88
N SER A 52 -3.60 1.21 -6.10
CA SER A 52 -4.05 2.55 -6.40
C SER A 52 -5.53 2.73 -6.04
N LEU A 53 -5.93 3.98 -5.82
CA LEU A 53 -7.34 4.30 -5.53
C LEU A 53 -8.24 4.07 -6.75
N ASP A 54 -7.71 4.00 -7.97
CA ASP A 54 -8.43 3.65 -9.21
C ASP A 54 -8.46 2.13 -9.50
N GLY A 55 -7.96 1.28 -8.58
CA GLY A 55 -8.14 -0.17 -8.62
C GLY A 55 -7.01 -0.95 -9.31
N LYS A 56 -5.94 -0.28 -9.76
CA LYS A 56 -4.73 -0.95 -10.24
C LYS A 56 -3.95 -1.51 -9.06
N GLU A 57 -3.28 -2.62 -9.27
CA GLU A 57 -2.42 -3.21 -8.26
C GLU A 57 -1.12 -3.76 -8.84
N GLY A 58 -0.11 -3.88 -7.99
CA GLY A 58 1.18 -4.46 -8.33
C GLY A 58 1.97 -4.84 -7.09
N ILE A 59 3.02 -5.65 -7.26
CA ILE A 59 3.93 -5.97 -6.17
C ILE A 59 5.01 -4.89 -6.13
N LEU A 60 5.07 -4.14 -5.03
CA LEU A 60 6.05 -3.08 -4.81
C LEU A 60 7.40 -3.65 -4.40
N ALA A 61 7.39 -4.64 -3.50
CA ALA A 61 8.61 -5.28 -3.04
C ALA A 61 8.33 -6.71 -2.57
N HIS A 62 9.28 -7.62 -2.82
CA HIS A 62 9.16 -9.01 -2.45
C HIS A 62 10.52 -9.62 -2.12
N LYS A 63 10.56 -10.60 -1.20
CA LYS A 63 11.81 -11.31 -0.85
C LYS A 63 12.43 -12.05 -2.03
N SER A 64 11.60 -12.63 -2.89
CA SER A 64 12.06 -13.43 -4.05
C SER A 64 12.56 -12.58 -5.22
N PHE A 65 12.40 -11.25 -5.18
CA PHE A 65 12.89 -10.39 -6.25
C PHE A 65 14.42 -10.35 -6.24
N ASN A 66 15.01 -10.85 -7.31
CA ASN A 66 16.44 -10.83 -7.56
C ASN A 66 16.81 -9.53 -8.29
N THR A 67 17.00 -8.47 -7.52
CA THR A 67 17.35 -7.12 -8.01
C THR A 67 18.40 -6.50 -7.10
N THR A 68 19.23 -5.62 -7.68
CA THR A 68 20.19 -4.79 -6.94
C THR A 68 19.50 -3.68 -6.15
N LYS A 69 18.28 -3.29 -6.52
CA LYS A 69 17.48 -2.27 -5.85
C LYS A 69 16.74 -2.88 -4.65
N ARG A 70 17.28 -2.74 -3.44
CA ARG A 70 16.79 -3.44 -2.23
C ARG A 70 16.55 -2.52 -1.04
N VAL A 71 15.61 -2.90 -0.17
CA VAL A 71 15.41 -2.32 1.17
C VAL A 71 15.33 -3.47 2.18
N GLY A 72 16.39 -3.65 2.97
CA GLY A 72 16.54 -4.81 3.86
C GLY A 72 16.45 -6.12 3.07
N LYS A 73 15.57 -7.03 3.52
CA LYS A 73 15.39 -8.35 2.88
C LYS A 73 14.52 -8.35 1.61
N TYR A 74 13.94 -7.21 1.22
CA TYR A 74 13.03 -7.15 0.07
C TYR A 74 13.73 -6.54 -1.15
N GLY A 75 13.64 -7.22 -2.29
CA GLY A 75 13.93 -6.60 -3.58
C GLY A 75 12.76 -5.71 -3.97
N VAL A 76 13.04 -4.50 -4.46
CA VAL A 76 12.04 -3.49 -4.82
C VAL A 76 11.81 -3.52 -6.32
N ASN A 77 10.54 -3.61 -6.71
CA ASN A 77 10.12 -3.56 -8.11
C ASN A 77 10.00 -2.11 -8.55
N ILE A 78 11.14 -1.55 -8.93
CA ILE A 78 11.27 -0.24 -9.53
C ILE A 78 12.16 -0.41 -10.76
N GLU A 79 11.61 -0.20 -11.94
CA GLU A 79 12.38 0.04 -13.17
C GLU A 79 12.74 1.52 -13.23
#